data_AF-A0A934VR36-F1
#
_entry.id   AF-A0A934VR36-F1
#
_cell.length_a   1.000
_cell.length_b   1.000
_cell.length_c   1.000
_cell.angle_alpha   90.00
_cell.angle_beta   90.00
_cell.angle_gamma   90.00
#
_symmetry.space_group_name_H-M   'P 1'
#
loop_
_entity.id
_entity.type
_entity.pdbx_description
1 polymer ?
#
loop_
_entity_poly.entity_id
_entity_poly.type
_entity_poly.pdbx_seq_one_letter_code
_entity_poly.pdbx_strand_id
1 'polypeptide(L)'
;MVSSSDQEFDVLAWQKSLVEESFANMRRMAALPFLHEKAQKVRKGVTPKEVVYEEDKLKVYRYIGKGPIKHKTPLVIVFALVNRPYIVDLKEGRSVVANFVDAGFDTYLIDWGRPNQSDRFLTTDDYVNGYIKNCIDYVNERCGTKQANVLGYCMGGTLSTMFTALHQDVVKNLILLATGIDFATREGLINLWADEKHFDVDAFVDTVGNVPAEFLQQAFLMLKPVQNLIEKPLSFWENIENDRFVDDFLHMETWLNDNIAVPGEVYREFAKYLFQKNLLTQNKFPVGKHIVDLRKITCPVLNLMATNDDLVPPAQSEPLNKLISSKDEKIIKFKAGHIGLAVGGKAQKQLWPEVVDWLAERD
;
A
#
# COMPACT_ATOMS: atom_id res chain seq x y z
N MET A 1 54.35 -25.74 -10.99
CA MET A 1 53.94 -25.35 -12.35
C MET A 1 52.43 -25.17 -12.34
N VAL A 2 51.97 -23.95 -12.16
CA VAL A 2 50.58 -23.54 -12.41
C VAL A 2 50.68 -22.59 -13.59
N SER A 3 50.17 -23.00 -14.75
CA SER A 3 50.18 -22.17 -15.95
C SER A 3 49.25 -20.98 -15.72
N SER A 4 49.82 -19.78 -15.70
CA SER A 4 49.09 -18.55 -15.93
C SER A 4 48.50 -18.62 -17.34
N SER A 5 47.19 -18.78 -17.44
CA SER A 5 46.49 -18.49 -18.68
C SER A 5 46.37 -16.98 -18.77
N ASP A 6 47.23 -16.36 -19.57
CA ASP A 6 47.07 -14.99 -20.02
C ASP A 6 45.76 -14.92 -20.82
N GLN A 7 44.70 -14.37 -20.23
CA GLN A 7 43.55 -13.93 -21.00
C GLN A 7 44.01 -12.71 -21.82
N GLU A 8 44.30 -12.92 -23.11
CA GLU A 8 44.53 -11.83 -24.06
C GLU A 8 43.33 -10.86 -24.00
N PHE A 9 43.61 -9.61 -23.62
CA PHE A 9 42.62 -8.54 -23.62
C PHE A 9 42.16 -8.28 -25.06
N ASP A 10 40.91 -8.61 -25.38
CA ASP A 10 40.33 -8.41 -26.70
C ASP A 10 40.02 -6.92 -26.93
N VAL A 11 41.01 -6.22 -27.52
CA VAL A 11 40.95 -4.80 -27.87
C VAL A 11 39.78 -4.50 -28.82
N LEU A 12 39.44 -5.42 -29.73
CA LEU A 12 38.36 -5.21 -30.70
C LEU A 12 36.99 -5.30 -30.02
N ALA A 13 36.80 -6.26 -29.12
CA ALA A 13 35.58 -6.34 -28.31
C ALA A 13 35.43 -5.10 -27.42
N TRP A 14 36.53 -4.61 -26.83
CA TRP A 14 36.53 -3.38 -26.03
C TRP A 14 36.18 -2.14 -26.85
N GLN A 15 36.79 -1.96 -28.04
CA GLN A 15 36.48 -0.85 -28.94
C GLN A 15 35.02 -0.88 -29.42
N LYS A 16 34.50 -2.06 -29.77
CA LYS A 16 33.12 -2.23 -30.19
C LYS A 16 32.15 -1.86 -29.05
N SER A 17 32.40 -2.37 -27.84
CA SER A 17 31.60 -2.04 -26.66
C SER A 17 31.61 -0.54 -26.36
N LEU A 18 32.77 0.13 -26.46
CA LEU A 18 32.86 1.58 -26.27
C LEU A 18 32.03 2.36 -27.28
N VAL A 19 32.07 1.96 -28.55
CA VAL A 19 31.30 2.63 -29.61
C VAL A 19 29.81 2.40 -29.42
N GLU A 20 29.39 1.17 -29.15
CA GLU A 20 27.99 0.82 -28.87
C GLU A 20 27.43 1.59 -27.66
N GLU A 21 28.20 1.67 -26.57
CA GLU A 21 27.83 2.41 -25.37
C GLU A 21 27.82 3.93 -25.60
N SER A 22 28.74 4.46 -26.42
CA SER A 22 28.73 5.88 -26.81
C SER A 22 27.47 6.24 -27.60
N PHE A 23 27.06 5.39 -28.54
CA PHE A 23 25.81 5.57 -29.29
C PHE A 23 24.57 5.39 -28.41
N ALA A 24 24.58 4.43 -27.49
CA ALA A 24 23.51 4.27 -26.50
C ALA A 24 23.38 5.54 -25.64
N ASN A 25 24.48 6.05 -25.09
CA ASN A 25 24.48 7.27 -24.28
C ASN A 25 24.03 8.51 -25.06
N MET A 26 24.41 8.64 -26.34
CA MET A 26 23.92 9.73 -27.19
C MET A 26 22.40 9.69 -27.33
N ARG A 27 21.81 8.49 -27.54
CA ARG A 27 20.36 8.34 -27.64
C ARG A 27 19.65 8.57 -26.30
N ARG A 28 20.21 8.08 -25.19
CA ARG A 28 19.72 8.35 -23.83
C ARG A 28 19.66 9.85 -23.54
N MET A 29 20.73 10.59 -23.88
CA MET A 29 20.77 12.05 -23.74
C MET A 29 19.73 12.76 -24.59
N ALA A 30 19.48 12.28 -25.82
CA ALA A 30 18.45 12.84 -26.70
C ALA A 30 17.01 12.64 -26.17
N ALA A 31 16.78 11.63 -25.32
CA ALA A 31 15.47 11.38 -24.71
C ALA A 31 15.16 12.31 -23.51
N LEU A 32 16.20 12.86 -22.84
CA LEU A 32 16.05 13.67 -21.63
C LEU A 32 15.11 14.89 -21.77
N PRO A 33 15.17 15.71 -22.85
CA PRO A 33 14.32 16.90 -22.96
C PRO A 33 12.81 16.59 -22.95
N PHE A 34 12.42 15.41 -23.46
CA PHE A 34 11.02 14.99 -23.55
C PHE A 34 10.48 14.40 -22.24
N LEU A 35 11.36 14.06 -21.28
CA LEU A 35 10.94 13.49 -20.00
C LEU A 35 10.15 14.49 -19.16
N HIS A 36 10.55 15.76 -19.16
CA HIS A 36 9.87 16.78 -18.38
C HIS A 36 8.42 16.96 -18.83
N GLU A 37 8.20 17.01 -20.15
CA GLU A 37 6.87 17.08 -20.74
C GLU A 37 6.04 15.82 -20.43
N LYS A 38 6.64 14.62 -20.54
CA LYS A 38 5.98 13.36 -20.17
C LYS A 38 5.58 13.35 -18.70
N ALA A 39 6.46 13.78 -17.81
CA ALA A 39 6.20 13.83 -16.37
C ALA A 39 5.03 14.76 -16.01
N GLN A 40 4.92 15.92 -16.66
CA GLN A 40 3.81 16.85 -16.45
C GLN A 40 2.45 16.30 -16.90
N LYS A 41 2.44 15.34 -17.84
CA LYS A 41 1.22 14.73 -18.40
C LYS A 41 0.74 13.50 -17.63
N VAL A 42 1.50 13.04 -16.62
CA VAL A 42 1.13 11.88 -15.79
C VAL A 42 -0.19 12.17 -15.07
N ARG A 43 -1.21 11.34 -15.32
CA ARG A 43 -2.50 11.44 -14.65
C ARG A 43 -2.46 10.68 -13.32
N LYS A 44 -3.15 11.21 -12.31
CA LYS A 44 -3.28 10.58 -10.98
C LYS A 44 -4.63 9.89 -10.87
N GLY A 45 -4.65 8.56 -10.96
CA GLY A 45 -5.91 7.82 -11.10
C GLY A 45 -6.39 7.80 -12.54
N VAL A 46 -6.97 6.68 -12.96
CA VAL A 46 -7.47 6.51 -14.34
C VAL A 46 -8.90 6.04 -14.41
N THR A 47 -9.37 5.31 -13.40
CA THR A 47 -10.73 4.79 -13.41
C THR A 47 -11.72 5.94 -13.15
N PRO A 48 -12.74 6.15 -14.00
CA PRO A 48 -13.76 7.16 -13.77
C PRO A 48 -14.38 7.01 -12.38
N LYS A 49 -14.60 8.13 -11.69
CA LYS A 49 -15.11 8.13 -10.33
C LYS A 49 -15.88 9.40 -9.99
N GLU A 50 -16.78 9.28 -9.03
CA GLU A 50 -17.52 10.38 -8.43
C GLU A 50 -17.25 10.43 -6.93
N VAL A 51 -17.31 11.62 -6.34
CA VAL A 51 -17.29 11.77 -4.88
C VAL A 51 -18.72 11.56 -4.39
N VAL A 52 -18.92 10.62 -3.48
CA VAL A 52 -20.25 10.28 -2.94
C VAL A 52 -20.43 10.72 -1.48
N TYR A 53 -19.34 10.82 -0.73
CA TYR A 53 -19.34 11.23 0.67
C TYR A 53 -18.10 12.08 0.96
N GLU A 54 -18.26 13.09 1.80
CA GLU A 54 -17.18 13.95 2.29
C GLU A 54 -17.39 14.19 3.80
N GLU A 55 -16.32 14.10 4.56
CA GLU A 55 -16.26 14.42 5.99
C GLU A 55 -14.89 15.03 6.27
N ASP A 56 -14.84 16.25 6.81
CA ASP A 56 -13.60 17.02 6.94
C ASP A 56 -12.78 17.12 5.62
N LYS A 57 -11.59 16.49 5.57
CA LYS A 57 -10.75 16.38 4.37
C LYS A 57 -10.92 15.04 3.65
N LEU A 58 -11.60 14.09 4.28
CA LEU A 58 -11.86 12.78 3.74
C LEU A 58 -12.89 12.85 2.61
N LYS A 59 -12.65 12.05 1.57
CA LYS A 59 -13.58 11.82 0.47
C LYS A 59 -13.74 10.33 0.25
N VAL A 60 -14.96 9.88 0.03
CA VAL A 60 -15.22 8.54 -0.51
C VAL A 60 -15.49 8.68 -2.00
N TYR A 61 -14.64 8.04 -2.79
CA TYR A 61 -14.86 7.91 -4.22
C TYR A 61 -15.64 6.63 -4.51
N ARG A 62 -16.66 6.73 -5.35
CA ARG A 62 -17.28 5.59 -6.02
C ARG A 62 -16.75 5.50 -7.43
N TYR A 63 -16.25 4.34 -7.82
CA TYR A 63 -15.71 4.13 -9.16
C TYR A 63 -16.79 3.63 -10.11
N ILE A 64 -16.76 4.15 -11.35
CA ILE A 64 -17.78 3.94 -12.37
C ILE A 64 -17.21 3.06 -13.48
N GLY A 65 -17.73 1.84 -13.56
CA GLY A 65 -17.42 0.88 -14.62
C GLY A 65 -18.28 1.07 -15.87
N LYS A 66 -17.87 0.43 -16.97
CA LYS A 66 -18.65 0.39 -18.22
C LYS A 66 -19.81 -0.63 -18.16
N GLY A 67 -19.66 -1.67 -17.34
CA GLY A 67 -20.64 -2.75 -17.19
C GLY A 67 -21.63 -2.53 -16.05
N PRO A 68 -22.71 -3.33 -15.97
CA PRO A 68 -23.62 -3.30 -14.83
C PRO A 68 -22.93 -3.83 -13.57
N ILE A 69 -23.38 -3.35 -12.42
CA ILE A 69 -23.05 -3.96 -11.12
C ILE A 69 -23.71 -5.34 -11.08
N LYS A 70 -22.90 -6.37 -10.80
CA LYS A 70 -23.31 -7.78 -10.72
C LYS A 70 -23.39 -8.29 -9.29
N HIS A 71 -22.55 -7.75 -8.43
CA HIS A 71 -22.42 -8.18 -7.03
C HIS A 71 -23.26 -7.30 -6.11
N LYS A 72 -23.94 -7.92 -5.16
CA LYS A 72 -24.84 -7.23 -4.22
C LYS A 72 -24.07 -6.47 -3.16
N THR A 73 -22.99 -7.06 -2.66
CA THR A 73 -22.23 -6.52 -1.54
C THR A 73 -21.18 -5.52 -2.06
N PRO A 74 -21.22 -4.23 -1.65
CA PRO A 74 -20.25 -3.26 -2.12
C PRO A 74 -18.85 -3.56 -1.57
N LEU A 75 -17.81 -3.11 -2.28
CA LEU A 75 -16.42 -3.18 -1.84
C LEU A 75 -15.94 -1.80 -1.41
N VAL A 76 -15.43 -1.68 -0.18
CA VAL A 76 -14.82 -0.46 0.35
C VAL A 76 -13.32 -0.67 0.55
N ILE A 77 -12.51 0.11 -0.17
CA ILE A 77 -11.05 0.13 -0.04
C ILE A 77 -10.65 1.16 1.01
N VAL A 78 -10.03 0.68 2.08
CA VAL A 78 -9.47 1.47 3.18
C VAL A 78 -7.96 1.60 2.97
N PHE A 79 -7.54 2.75 2.46
CA PHE A 79 -6.12 2.99 2.16
C PHE A 79 -5.33 3.35 3.43
N ALA A 80 -4.00 3.25 3.36
CA ALA A 80 -3.12 3.69 4.43
C ALA A 80 -3.22 5.20 4.70
N LEU A 81 -2.90 5.64 5.92
CA LEU A 81 -2.74 7.07 6.24
C LEU A 81 -1.43 7.66 5.70
N VAL A 82 -0.58 6.82 5.12
CA VAL A 82 0.68 7.18 4.49
C VAL A 82 0.50 7.18 2.98
N ASN A 83 0.96 8.26 2.33
CA ASN A 83 0.85 8.51 0.89
C ASN A 83 -0.59 8.63 0.37
N ARG A 84 -0.74 8.89 -0.93
CA ARG A 84 -2.06 9.08 -1.56
C ARG A 84 -2.63 7.76 -2.08
N PRO A 85 -3.97 7.57 -2.03
CA PRO A 85 -4.59 6.28 -2.36
C PRO A 85 -4.57 5.93 -3.85
N TYR A 86 -4.27 6.87 -4.75
CA TYR A 86 -4.33 6.60 -6.19
C TYR A 86 -3.30 5.56 -6.68
N ILE A 87 -2.39 5.07 -5.84
CA ILE A 87 -1.56 3.91 -6.17
C ILE A 87 -2.37 2.65 -6.45
N VAL A 88 -3.52 2.45 -5.80
CA VAL A 88 -4.39 1.31 -6.11
C VAL A 88 -5.18 1.51 -7.42
N ASP A 89 -5.05 2.67 -8.05
CA ASP A 89 -5.64 3.04 -9.34
C ASP A 89 -4.60 3.74 -10.25
N LEU A 90 -3.35 3.28 -10.23
CA LEU A 90 -2.20 4.05 -10.72
C LEU A 90 -2.34 4.47 -12.19
N LYS A 91 -2.56 3.50 -13.07
CA LYS A 91 -2.79 3.70 -14.50
C LYS A 91 -3.50 2.51 -15.14
N GLU A 92 -3.84 2.63 -16.42
CA GLU A 92 -4.47 1.54 -17.17
C GLU A 92 -3.60 0.28 -17.17
N GLY A 93 -4.21 -0.87 -16.92
CA GLY A 93 -3.49 -2.15 -16.73
C GLY A 93 -2.67 -2.26 -15.44
N ARG A 94 -2.77 -1.27 -14.55
CA ARG A 94 -2.06 -1.18 -13.25
C ARG A 94 -3.00 -0.68 -12.14
N SER A 95 -4.29 -0.97 -12.25
CA SER A 95 -5.33 -0.50 -11.33
C SER A 95 -6.00 -1.68 -10.65
N VAL A 96 -5.79 -1.80 -9.33
CA VAL A 96 -6.51 -2.75 -8.47
C VAL A 96 -8.00 -2.46 -8.52
N VAL A 97 -8.37 -1.18 -8.43
CA VAL A 97 -9.76 -0.73 -8.48
C VAL A 97 -10.45 -1.19 -9.76
N ALA A 98 -9.79 -1.04 -10.92
CA ALA A 98 -10.36 -1.45 -12.20
C ALA A 98 -10.69 -2.95 -12.23
N ASN A 99 -9.88 -3.82 -11.61
CA ASN A 99 -10.15 -5.25 -11.58
C ASN A 99 -11.51 -5.57 -10.92
N PHE A 100 -11.85 -4.91 -9.82
CA PHE A 100 -13.13 -5.12 -9.14
C PHE A 100 -14.30 -4.46 -9.88
N VAL A 101 -14.09 -3.24 -10.39
CA VAL A 101 -15.09 -2.51 -11.17
C VAL A 101 -15.47 -3.27 -12.44
N ASP A 102 -14.49 -3.78 -13.18
CA ASP A 102 -14.71 -4.54 -14.41
C ASP A 102 -15.34 -5.91 -14.15
N ALA A 103 -15.07 -6.50 -12.97
CA ALA A 103 -15.73 -7.72 -12.52
C ALA A 103 -17.21 -7.50 -12.14
N GLY A 104 -17.61 -6.26 -11.86
CA GLY A 104 -18.99 -5.88 -11.55
C GLY A 104 -19.25 -5.65 -10.05
N PHE A 105 -18.23 -5.39 -9.24
CA PHE A 105 -18.40 -4.93 -7.85
C PHE A 105 -18.63 -3.41 -7.81
N ASP A 106 -19.62 -2.97 -7.01
CA ASP A 106 -19.77 -1.54 -6.68
C ASP A 106 -18.63 -1.14 -5.73
N THR A 107 -17.62 -0.46 -6.27
CA THR A 107 -16.32 -0.29 -5.62
C THR A 107 -16.11 1.15 -5.16
N TYR A 108 -15.74 1.28 -3.89
CA TYR A 108 -15.54 2.53 -3.17
C TYR A 108 -14.11 2.61 -2.65
N LEU A 109 -13.57 3.81 -2.51
CA LEU A 109 -12.26 4.05 -1.93
C LEU A 109 -12.31 5.26 -0.99
N ILE A 110 -11.72 5.10 0.18
CA ILE A 110 -11.54 6.18 1.15
C ILE A 110 -10.21 6.90 0.87
N ASP A 111 -10.30 8.20 0.54
CA ASP A 111 -9.17 9.13 0.48
C ASP A 111 -9.23 10.04 1.71
N TRP A 112 -8.31 9.84 2.66
CA TRP A 112 -8.22 10.60 3.90
C TRP A 112 -7.95 12.10 3.69
N GLY A 113 -7.53 12.49 2.48
CA GLY A 113 -7.11 13.85 2.18
C GLY A 113 -5.71 14.17 2.70
N ARG A 114 -5.42 15.46 2.85
CA ARG A 114 -4.15 15.93 3.43
C ARG A 114 -4.42 16.44 4.85
N PRO A 115 -3.76 15.89 5.87
CA PRO A 115 -3.92 16.41 7.22
C PRO A 115 -3.30 17.81 7.33
N ASN A 116 -3.92 18.65 8.13
CA ASN A 116 -3.41 19.94 8.55
C ASN A 116 -3.01 19.90 10.04
N GLN A 117 -2.54 21.00 10.60
CA GLN A 117 -2.05 21.03 11.99
C GLN A 117 -3.10 20.72 13.06
N SER A 118 -4.40 20.92 12.79
CA SER A 118 -5.45 20.57 13.76
C SER A 118 -5.65 19.07 13.86
N ASP A 119 -5.33 18.33 12.80
CA ASP A 119 -5.52 16.89 12.73
C ASP A 119 -4.55 16.12 13.62
N ARG A 120 -3.50 16.77 14.16
CA ARG A 120 -2.48 16.11 15.00
C ARG A 120 -3.02 15.34 16.18
N PHE A 121 -4.23 15.67 16.64
CA PHE A 121 -4.91 15.04 17.77
C PHE A 121 -5.76 13.84 17.37
N LEU A 122 -5.93 13.56 16.08
CA LEU A 122 -6.66 12.38 15.61
C LEU A 122 -5.95 11.11 16.05
N THR A 123 -6.71 10.25 16.72
CA THR A 123 -6.29 8.98 17.29
C THR A 123 -6.73 7.81 16.40
N THR A 124 -6.30 6.60 16.75
CA THR A 124 -6.80 5.37 16.12
C THR A 124 -8.33 5.22 16.29
N ASP A 125 -8.89 5.71 17.41
CA ASP A 125 -10.34 5.69 17.67
C ASP A 125 -11.11 6.53 16.66
N ASP A 126 -10.64 7.74 16.37
CA ASP A 126 -11.27 8.65 15.40
C ASP A 126 -11.31 8.01 14.00
N TYR A 127 -10.23 7.34 13.59
CA TYR A 127 -10.18 6.63 12.32
C TYR A 127 -11.06 5.38 12.28
N VAL A 128 -11.02 4.55 13.33
CA VAL A 128 -11.72 3.26 13.33
C VAL A 128 -13.21 3.42 13.64
N ASN A 129 -13.55 4.06 14.76
CA ASN A 129 -14.92 4.17 15.25
C ASN A 129 -15.65 5.42 14.72
N GLY A 130 -14.92 6.41 14.22
CA GLY A 130 -15.46 7.56 13.50
C GLY A 130 -15.46 7.33 11.99
N TYR A 131 -14.36 7.70 11.33
CA TYR A 131 -14.31 7.84 9.87
C TYR A 131 -14.60 6.53 9.10
N ILE A 132 -13.96 5.40 9.43
CA ILE A 132 -14.21 4.13 8.73
C ILE A 132 -15.65 3.69 8.92
N LYS A 133 -16.17 3.79 10.15
CA LYS A 133 -17.55 3.44 10.47
C LYS A 133 -18.55 4.29 9.68
N ASN A 134 -18.37 5.61 9.66
CA ASN A 134 -19.21 6.54 8.91
C ASN A 134 -19.22 6.23 7.41
N CYS A 135 -18.04 5.95 6.84
CA CYS A 135 -17.91 5.59 5.43
C CYS A 135 -18.64 4.28 5.10
N ILE A 136 -18.48 3.25 5.92
CA ILE A 136 -19.12 1.94 5.69
C ILE A 136 -20.63 2.04 5.90
N ASP A 137 -21.11 2.77 6.91
CA ASP A 137 -22.53 3.01 7.12
C ASP A 137 -23.17 3.73 5.94
N TYR A 138 -22.52 4.80 5.45
CA TYR A 138 -22.96 5.52 4.26
C TYR A 138 -23.06 4.62 3.03
N VAL A 139 -22.01 3.82 2.77
CA VAL A 139 -21.99 2.90 1.62
C VAL A 139 -23.07 1.83 1.76
N ASN A 140 -23.24 1.26 2.95
CA ASN A 140 -24.28 0.28 3.23
C ASN A 140 -25.68 0.84 2.99
N GLU A 141 -25.96 2.05 3.51
CA GLU A 141 -27.23 2.76 3.29
C GLU A 141 -27.48 3.03 1.80
N ARG A 142 -26.48 3.60 1.10
CA ARG A 142 -26.55 3.91 -0.33
C ARG A 142 -26.85 2.68 -1.18
N CYS A 143 -26.21 1.55 -0.86
CA CYS A 143 -26.36 0.30 -1.61
C CYS A 143 -27.56 -0.55 -1.12
N GLY A 144 -28.24 -0.15 -0.04
CA GLY A 144 -29.31 -0.95 0.57
C GLY A 144 -28.82 -2.29 1.14
N THR A 145 -27.57 -2.34 1.61
CA THR A 145 -26.93 -3.53 2.17
C THR A 145 -26.70 -3.39 3.67
N LYS A 146 -26.55 -4.52 4.38
CA LYS A 146 -26.24 -4.51 5.82
C LYS A 146 -24.75 -4.59 6.12
N GLN A 147 -23.97 -5.05 5.15
CA GLN A 147 -22.56 -5.33 5.29
C GLN A 147 -21.83 -4.97 4.00
N ALA A 148 -20.57 -4.58 4.13
CA ALA A 148 -19.67 -4.31 3.02
C ALA A 148 -18.50 -5.31 3.01
N ASN A 149 -17.94 -5.55 1.83
CA ASN A 149 -16.61 -6.12 1.70
C ASN A 149 -15.58 -5.03 2.00
N VAL A 150 -14.56 -5.34 2.80
CA VAL A 150 -13.52 -4.37 3.18
C VAL A 150 -12.18 -4.85 2.65
N LEU A 151 -11.50 -4.01 1.85
CA LEU A 151 -10.12 -4.22 1.44
C LEU A 151 -9.22 -3.17 2.07
N GLY A 152 -8.39 -3.59 3.02
CA GLY A 152 -7.43 -2.70 3.67
C GLY A 152 -6.03 -2.87 3.10
N TYR A 153 -5.33 -1.75 2.84
CA TYR A 153 -3.95 -1.78 2.33
C TYR A 153 -2.96 -1.21 3.35
N CYS A 154 -1.93 -1.99 3.70
CA CYS A 154 -0.84 -1.60 4.59
C CYS A 154 -1.39 -1.14 5.95
N MET A 155 -1.10 0.08 6.40
CA MET A 155 -1.67 0.65 7.62
C MET A 155 -3.21 0.65 7.60
N GLY A 156 -3.83 0.87 6.43
CA GLY A 156 -5.28 0.78 6.24
C GLY A 156 -5.82 -0.63 6.46
N GLY A 157 -5.01 -1.67 6.22
CA GLY A 157 -5.32 -3.04 6.59
C GLY A 157 -5.29 -3.30 8.09
N THR A 158 -4.33 -2.70 8.81
CA THR A 158 -4.27 -2.81 10.26
C THR A 158 -5.49 -2.11 10.89
N LEU A 159 -5.84 -0.92 10.40
CA LEU A 159 -7.07 -0.21 10.77
C LEU A 159 -8.33 -1.02 10.45
N SER A 160 -8.42 -1.60 9.26
CA SER A 160 -9.54 -2.45 8.84
C SER A 160 -9.68 -3.72 9.69
N THR A 161 -8.56 -4.28 10.13
CA THR A 161 -8.55 -5.44 11.04
C THR A 161 -9.11 -5.05 12.41
N MET A 162 -8.65 -3.93 12.96
CA MET A 162 -9.19 -3.39 14.23
C MET A 162 -10.67 -3.05 14.10
N PHE A 163 -11.07 -2.40 13.00
CA PHE A 163 -12.45 -2.10 12.67
C PHE A 163 -13.32 -3.36 12.63
N THR A 164 -12.88 -4.38 11.90
CA THR A 164 -13.64 -5.64 11.75
C THR A 164 -13.82 -6.36 13.08
N ALA A 165 -12.79 -6.35 13.95
CA ALA A 165 -12.90 -6.93 15.28
C ALA A 165 -13.92 -6.21 16.19
N LEU A 166 -14.13 -4.90 15.98
CA LEU A 166 -15.06 -4.08 16.76
C LEU A 166 -16.47 -4.03 16.16
N HIS A 167 -16.59 -4.08 14.83
CA HIS A 167 -17.82 -3.89 14.05
C HIS A 167 -18.05 -5.05 13.07
N GLN A 168 -17.88 -6.28 13.56
CA GLN A 168 -18.04 -7.52 12.78
C GLN A 168 -19.41 -7.63 12.10
N ASP A 169 -20.43 -6.97 12.64
CA ASP A 169 -21.81 -6.98 12.13
C ASP A 169 -21.98 -6.24 10.80
N VAL A 170 -21.08 -5.32 10.44
CA VAL A 170 -21.14 -4.56 9.17
C VAL A 170 -20.08 -4.97 8.15
N VAL A 171 -19.25 -5.98 8.44
CA VAL A 171 -18.22 -6.49 7.55
C VAL A 171 -18.56 -7.88 7.05
N LYS A 172 -18.71 -8.04 5.73
CA LYS A 172 -19.03 -9.32 5.09
C LYS A 172 -17.79 -10.17 4.84
N ASN A 173 -16.77 -9.58 4.21
CA ASN A 173 -15.50 -10.21 3.88
C ASN A 173 -14.37 -9.20 4.12
N LEU A 174 -13.22 -9.68 4.61
CA LEU A 174 -12.03 -8.85 4.85
C LEU A 174 -10.88 -9.29 3.95
N ILE A 175 -10.40 -8.39 3.10
CA ILE A 175 -9.21 -8.57 2.26
C ILE A 175 -8.11 -7.66 2.82
N LEU A 176 -6.93 -8.23 3.08
CA LEU A 176 -5.78 -7.52 3.60
C LEU A 176 -4.65 -7.58 2.58
N LEU A 177 -4.20 -6.41 2.14
CA LEU A 177 -3.11 -6.25 1.20
C LEU A 177 -1.87 -5.75 1.95
N ALA A 178 -0.78 -6.51 1.95
CA ALA A 178 0.50 -6.18 2.58
C ALA A 178 0.36 -5.55 3.99
N THR A 179 -0.41 -6.21 4.85
CA THR A 179 -0.86 -5.65 6.14
C THR A 179 -0.06 -6.19 7.31
N GLY A 180 0.54 -5.31 8.13
CA GLY A 180 1.24 -5.71 9.35
C GLY A 180 0.27 -5.91 10.52
N ILE A 181 0.40 -7.04 11.22
CA ILE A 181 -0.39 -7.39 12.42
C ILE A 181 0.52 -7.74 13.59
N ASP A 182 1.55 -8.56 13.36
CA ASP A 182 2.57 -8.90 14.36
C ASP A 182 3.84 -8.09 14.14
N PHE A 183 4.13 -7.19 15.07
CA PHE A 183 5.28 -6.29 14.99
C PHE A 183 6.43 -6.69 15.92
N ALA A 184 6.32 -7.84 16.62
CA ALA A 184 7.41 -8.34 17.46
C ALA A 184 8.57 -8.94 16.65
N THR A 185 8.38 -9.19 15.35
CA THR A 185 9.45 -9.64 14.47
C THR A 185 10.56 -8.60 14.38
N ARG A 186 11.80 -9.09 14.24
CA ARG A 186 13.01 -8.28 13.99
C ARG A 186 13.53 -8.40 12.57
N GLU A 187 12.72 -8.95 11.66
CA GLU A 187 13.06 -9.08 10.25
C GLU A 187 12.95 -7.74 9.49
N GLY A 188 12.08 -6.82 9.95
CA GLY A 188 11.92 -5.50 9.35
C GLY A 188 12.83 -4.45 9.98
N LEU A 189 13.49 -3.64 9.16
CA LEU A 189 14.32 -2.52 9.64
C LEU A 189 13.51 -1.49 10.44
N ILE A 190 12.25 -1.24 10.06
CA ILE A 190 11.36 -0.33 10.80
C ILE A 190 11.12 -0.84 12.23
N ASN A 191 10.99 -2.15 12.44
CA ASN A 191 10.82 -2.72 13.78
C ASN A 191 12.05 -2.43 14.66
N LEU A 192 13.25 -2.43 14.08
CA LEU A 192 14.48 -2.09 14.79
C LEU A 192 14.58 -0.59 15.08
N TRP A 193 14.20 0.26 14.11
CA TRP A 193 14.25 1.71 14.27
C TRP A 193 13.18 2.25 15.22
N ALA A 194 12.02 1.59 15.29
CA ALA A 194 10.93 1.96 16.18
C ALA A 194 11.07 1.42 17.62
N ASP A 195 12.09 0.59 17.89
CA ASP A 195 12.37 0.05 19.23
C ASP A 195 12.49 1.20 20.25
N GLU A 196 11.80 1.06 21.38
CA GLU A 196 11.72 2.09 22.43
C GLU A 196 13.10 2.48 22.99
N LYS A 197 14.11 1.62 22.85
CA LYS A 197 15.50 1.92 23.24
C LYS A 197 16.17 2.98 22.39
N HIS A 198 15.69 3.17 21.17
CA HIS A 198 16.33 4.01 20.16
C HIS A 198 15.43 5.15 19.69
N PHE A 199 14.12 5.04 19.90
CA PHE A 199 13.16 6.02 19.43
C PHE A 199 12.12 6.37 20.49
N ASP A 200 12.29 7.57 21.07
CA ASP A 200 11.28 8.20 21.91
C ASP A 200 10.20 8.82 21.01
N VAL A 201 9.17 8.02 20.76
CA VAL A 201 8.01 8.42 19.96
C VAL A 201 7.32 9.63 20.59
N ASP A 202 7.31 9.74 21.93
CA ASP A 202 6.58 10.80 22.59
C ASP A 202 7.22 12.16 22.35
N ALA A 203 8.53 12.25 22.62
CA ALA A 203 9.31 13.45 22.36
C ALA A 203 9.28 13.85 20.88
N PHE A 204 9.31 12.86 19.97
CA PHE A 204 9.23 13.12 18.54
C PHE A 204 7.90 13.77 18.14
N VAL A 205 6.77 13.13 18.48
CA VAL A 205 5.44 13.63 18.11
C VAL A 205 5.13 14.97 18.80
N ASP A 206 5.52 15.14 20.06
CA ASP A 206 5.36 16.42 20.79
C ASP A 206 6.11 17.57 20.11
N THR A 207 7.22 17.27 19.42
CA THR A 207 8.03 18.26 18.70
C THR A 207 7.44 18.62 17.34
N VAL A 208 7.01 17.63 16.56
CA VAL A 208 6.60 17.84 15.16
C VAL A 208 5.09 18.03 14.97
N GLY A 209 4.27 17.64 15.94
CA GLY A 209 2.82 17.57 15.82
C GLY A 209 2.41 16.45 14.86
N ASN A 210 2.27 16.77 13.56
CA ASN A 210 2.10 15.75 12.53
C ASN A 210 3.45 15.23 12.09
N VAL A 211 3.58 13.91 11.91
CA VAL A 211 4.81 13.32 11.39
C VAL A 211 5.01 13.76 9.93
N PRO A 212 6.12 14.47 9.62
CA PRO A 212 6.34 15.01 8.29
C PRO A 212 6.46 13.93 7.22
N ALA A 213 5.95 14.24 6.03
CA ALA A 213 5.99 13.33 4.89
C ALA A 213 7.42 13.00 4.47
N GLU A 214 8.32 13.99 4.58
CA GLU A 214 9.73 13.91 4.24
C GLU A 214 10.46 12.92 5.17
N PHE A 215 10.13 12.92 6.46
CA PHE A 215 10.71 11.97 7.42
C PHE A 215 10.37 10.53 7.04
N LEU A 216 9.10 10.25 6.74
CA LEU A 216 8.65 8.93 6.31
C LEU A 216 9.27 8.53 4.97
N GLN A 217 9.35 9.46 4.02
CA GLN A 217 9.97 9.20 2.72
C GLN A 217 11.44 8.80 2.88
N GLN A 218 12.21 9.50 3.73
CA GLN A 218 13.59 9.14 4.01
C GLN A 218 13.70 7.76 4.68
N ALA A 219 12.81 7.45 5.63
CA ALA A 219 12.78 6.13 6.25
C ALA A 219 12.54 5.01 5.22
N PHE A 220 11.57 5.18 4.30
CA PHE A 220 11.29 4.19 3.26
C PHE A 220 12.42 4.05 2.24
N LEU A 221 13.08 5.16 1.86
CA LEU A 221 14.26 5.11 0.98
C LEU A 221 15.39 4.29 1.62
N MET A 222 15.59 4.45 2.93
CA MET A 222 16.63 3.78 3.70
C MET A 222 16.36 2.29 3.96
N LEU A 223 15.17 1.77 3.64
CA LEU A 223 14.92 0.32 3.69
C LEU A 223 15.81 -0.45 2.72
N LYS A 224 16.09 0.14 1.55
CA LYS A 224 16.95 -0.43 0.51
C LYS A 224 17.79 0.65 -0.18
N PRO A 225 18.80 1.21 0.51
CA PRO A 225 19.52 2.39 0.02
C PRO A 225 20.26 2.11 -1.29
N VAL A 226 20.88 0.93 -1.44
CA VAL A 226 21.57 0.57 -2.69
C VAL A 226 20.58 0.45 -3.85
N GLN A 227 19.47 -0.27 -3.65
CA GLN A 227 18.46 -0.43 -4.69
C GLN A 227 17.82 0.92 -5.08
N ASN A 228 17.47 1.73 -4.08
CA ASN A 228 16.75 2.98 -4.28
C ASN A 228 17.63 4.12 -4.80
N LEU A 229 18.87 4.23 -4.32
CA LEU A 229 19.77 5.37 -4.61
C LEU A 229 20.78 5.07 -5.73
N ILE A 230 21.04 3.79 -6.05
CA ILE A 230 22.04 3.40 -7.05
C ILE A 230 21.37 2.62 -8.19
N GLU A 231 20.78 1.45 -7.89
CA GLU A 231 20.26 0.56 -8.94
C GLU A 231 19.08 1.18 -9.70
N LYS A 232 18.16 1.85 -9.01
CA LYS A 232 16.98 2.46 -9.63
C LYS A 232 17.36 3.60 -10.61
N PRO A 233 18.21 4.58 -10.25
CA PRO A 233 18.70 5.57 -11.21
C PRO A 233 19.45 4.95 -12.41
N LEU A 234 20.29 3.94 -12.17
CA LEU A 234 20.99 3.23 -13.25
C LEU A 234 20.02 2.50 -14.19
N SER A 235 19.07 1.75 -13.62
CA SER A 235 18.03 1.06 -14.38
C SER A 235 17.18 2.04 -15.19
N PHE A 236 16.88 3.22 -14.64
CA PHE A 236 16.19 4.27 -15.38
C PHE A 236 17.02 4.78 -16.56
N TRP A 237 18.30 5.07 -16.34
CA TRP A 237 19.22 5.49 -17.40
C TRP A 237 19.32 4.46 -18.53
N GLU A 238 19.45 3.18 -18.17
CA GLU A 238 19.54 2.08 -19.13
C GLU A 238 18.28 1.89 -19.97
N ASN A 239 17.09 2.21 -19.40
CA ASN A 239 15.79 1.95 -20.01
C ASN A 239 15.05 3.22 -20.47
N ILE A 240 15.71 4.39 -20.49
CA ILE A 240 15.10 5.67 -20.84
C ILE A 240 14.53 5.72 -22.27
N GLU A 241 15.01 4.87 -23.17
CA GLU A 241 14.49 4.74 -24.55
C GLU A 241 13.23 3.86 -24.62
N ASN A 242 12.92 3.09 -23.57
CA ASN A 242 11.76 2.23 -23.52
C ASN A 242 10.56 3.02 -23.01
N ASP A 243 9.72 3.50 -23.94
CA ASP A 243 8.54 4.31 -23.64
C ASP A 243 7.62 3.70 -22.57
N ARG A 244 7.41 2.38 -22.61
CA ARG A 244 6.56 1.69 -21.64
C ARG A 244 7.20 1.69 -20.25
N PHE A 245 8.50 1.46 -20.18
CA PHE A 245 9.24 1.50 -18.91
C PHE A 245 9.23 2.92 -18.35
N VAL A 246 9.53 3.95 -19.17
CA VAL A 246 9.51 5.35 -18.75
C VAL A 246 8.12 5.76 -18.26
N ASP A 247 7.06 5.36 -18.96
CA ASP A 247 5.69 5.64 -18.54
C ASP A 247 5.33 4.97 -17.21
N ASP A 248 5.66 3.68 -17.02
CA ASP A 248 5.53 2.99 -15.72
C ASP A 248 6.34 3.71 -14.62
N PHE A 249 7.58 4.10 -14.92
CA PHE A 249 8.48 4.76 -13.97
C PHE A 249 7.96 6.14 -13.56
N LEU A 250 7.53 6.98 -14.50
CA LEU A 250 7.04 8.33 -14.22
C LEU A 250 5.74 8.32 -13.39
N HIS A 251 4.83 7.37 -13.64
CA HIS A 251 3.64 7.20 -12.78
C HIS A 251 4.03 6.82 -11.35
N MET A 252 4.97 5.89 -11.20
CA MET A 252 5.48 5.48 -9.89
C MET A 252 6.20 6.62 -9.16
N GLU A 253 7.09 7.35 -9.83
CA GLU A 253 7.79 8.50 -9.23
C GLU A 253 6.84 9.62 -8.86
N THR A 254 5.83 9.89 -9.68
CA THR A 254 4.81 10.90 -9.37
C THR A 254 4.09 10.55 -8.08
N TRP A 255 3.79 9.27 -7.85
CA TRP A 255 3.21 8.80 -6.59
C TRP A 255 4.19 8.84 -5.41
N LEU A 256 5.41 8.36 -5.59
CA LEU A 256 6.45 8.34 -4.54
C LEU A 256 6.85 9.75 -4.06
N ASN A 257 6.59 10.79 -4.85
CA ASN A 257 6.84 12.18 -4.49
C ASN A 257 5.57 12.93 -4.06
N ASP A 258 4.39 12.31 -4.11
CA ASP A 258 3.13 12.88 -3.64
C ASP A 258 2.78 12.39 -2.23
N ASN A 259 3.69 12.64 -1.30
CA ASN A 259 3.58 12.16 0.07
C ASN A 259 2.68 13.09 0.91
N ILE A 260 2.16 12.56 2.02
CA ILE A 260 1.34 13.28 2.99
C ILE A 260 1.89 13.02 4.40
N ALA A 261 1.70 14.00 5.29
CA ALA A 261 2.01 13.82 6.70
C ALA A 261 1.05 12.81 7.34
N VAL A 262 1.45 12.22 8.47
CA VAL A 262 0.59 11.37 9.29
C VAL A 262 0.22 12.14 10.56
N PRO A 263 -1.05 12.12 11.00
CA PRO A 263 -1.41 12.78 12.25
C PRO A 263 -0.65 12.22 13.46
N GLY A 264 -0.31 13.12 14.39
CA GLY A 264 0.59 12.84 15.50
C GLY A 264 0.12 11.71 16.42
N GLU A 265 -1.08 11.82 16.96
CA GLU A 265 -1.56 10.87 17.97
C GLU A 265 -1.80 9.47 17.40
N VAL A 266 -2.40 9.33 16.21
CA VAL A 266 -2.51 8.02 15.55
C VAL A 266 -1.13 7.41 15.24
N TYR A 267 -0.14 8.22 14.83
CA TYR A 267 1.23 7.73 14.65
C TYR A 267 1.83 7.26 15.98
N ARG A 268 1.65 8.05 17.04
CA ARG A 268 2.13 7.75 18.39
C ARG A 268 1.57 6.42 18.88
N GLU A 269 0.25 6.22 18.76
CA GLU A 269 -0.42 4.97 19.11
C GLU A 269 0.08 3.81 18.26
N PHE A 270 0.22 3.99 16.94
CA PHE A 270 0.73 2.96 16.04
C PHE A 270 2.14 2.52 16.43
N ALA A 271 3.06 3.47 16.63
CA ALA A 271 4.44 3.18 17.03
C ALA A 271 4.52 2.53 18.43
N LYS A 272 3.84 3.09 19.43
CA LYS A 272 3.93 2.59 20.81
C LYS A 272 3.19 1.26 20.99
N TYR A 273 1.97 1.15 20.49
CA TYR A 273 1.12 0.01 20.79
C TYR A 273 1.33 -1.15 19.81
N LEU A 274 1.75 -0.90 18.57
CA LEU A 274 2.10 -1.97 17.64
C LEU A 274 3.59 -2.27 17.67
N PHE A 275 4.44 -1.33 17.22
CA PHE A 275 5.87 -1.62 17.08
C PHE A 275 6.58 -1.90 18.41
N GLN A 276 6.33 -1.10 19.45
CA GLN A 276 7.05 -1.26 20.72
C GLN A 276 6.43 -2.32 21.64
N LYS A 277 5.09 -2.37 21.71
CA LYS A 277 4.37 -3.24 22.67
C LYS A 277 3.64 -4.42 22.05
N ASN A 278 3.48 -4.46 20.72
CA ASN A 278 2.77 -5.50 19.97
C ASN A 278 1.42 -5.91 20.59
N LEU A 279 0.60 -4.92 20.98
CA LEU A 279 -0.63 -5.14 21.75
C LEU A 279 -1.77 -5.76 20.93
N LEU A 280 -1.74 -5.62 19.60
CA LEU A 280 -2.81 -6.12 18.72
C LEU A 280 -2.88 -7.65 18.72
N THR A 281 -1.75 -8.33 18.55
CA THR A 281 -1.66 -9.81 18.60
C THR A 281 -1.98 -10.37 19.99
N GLN A 282 -1.87 -9.54 21.02
CA GLN A 282 -2.18 -9.88 22.40
C GLN A 282 -3.66 -9.64 22.78
N ASN A 283 -4.49 -9.13 21.87
CA ASN A 283 -5.86 -8.68 22.15
C ASN A 283 -5.93 -7.63 23.28
N LYS A 284 -4.98 -6.68 23.27
CA LYS A 284 -4.84 -5.62 24.28
C LYS A 284 -4.75 -4.22 23.68
N PHE A 285 -4.86 -4.08 22.36
CA PHE A 285 -4.77 -2.77 21.71
C PHE A 285 -6.02 -1.94 22.04
N PRO A 286 -5.88 -0.75 22.65
CA PRO A 286 -7.02 0.12 22.95
C PRO A 286 -7.43 0.94 21.73
N VAL A 287 -8.74 1.03 21.47
CA VAL A 287 -9.36 1.93 20.49
C VAL A 287 -10.51 2.63 21.21
N GLY A 288 -10.25 3.87 21.63
CA GLY A 288 -11.16 4.62 22.51
C GLY A 288 -11.41 3.89 23.81
N LYS A 289 -12.68 3.63 24.11
CA LYS A 289 -13.11 2.85 25.30
C LYS A 289 -13.10 1.33 25.09
N HIS A 290 -12.74 0.86 23.90
CA HIS A 290 -12.79 -0.55 23.52
C HIS A 290 -11.39 -1.16 23.49
N ILE A 291 -11.30 -2.47 23.77
CA ILE A 291 -10.09 -3.26 23.52
C ILE A 291 -10.36 -4.16 22.32
N VAL A 292 -9.44 -4.14 21.36
CA VAL A 292 -9.53 -4.99 20.17
C VAL A 292 -9.29 -6.44 20.54
N ASP A 293 -10.21 -7.31 20.15
CA ASP A 293 -10.11 -8.76 20.28
C ASP A 293 -10.24 -9.40 18.90
N LEU A 294 -9.11 -9.80 18.31
CA LEU A 294 -9.03 -10.40 16.97
C LEU A 294 -9.89 -11.66 16.84
N ARG A 295 -10.16 -12.36 17.93
CA ARG A 295 -11.03 -13.55 17.93
C ARG A 295 -12.47 -13.21 17.57
N LYS A 296 -12.89 -11.94 17.61
CA LYS A 296 -14.21 -11.51 17.17
C LYS A 296 -14.37 -11.49 15.65
N ILE A 297 -13.26 -11.52 14.90
CA ILE A 297 -13.28 -11.61 13.45
C ILE A 297 -13.72 -13.01 13.05
N THR A 298 -14.92 -13.13 12.48
CA THR A 298 -15.54 -14.40 12.07
C THR A 298 -15.91 -14.47 10.59
N CYS A 299 -15.84 -13.34 9.87
CA CYS A 299 -16.07 -13.26 8.43
C CYS A 299 -14.92 -13.93 7.66
N PRO A 300 -15.13 -14.29 6.37
CA PRO A 300 -14.03 -14.75 5.54
C PRO A 300 -12.89 -13.73 5.45
N VAL A 301 -11.65 -14.22 5.52
CA VAL A 301 -10.43 -13.39 5.48
C VAL A 301 -9.48 -13.84 4.38
N LEU A 302 -9.11 -12.92 3.49
CA LEU A 302 -8.07 -13.12 2.49
C LEU A 302 -6.86 -12.24 2.81
N ASN A 303 -5.72 -12.88 3.10
CA ASN A 303 -4.49 -12.20 3.47
C ASN A 303 -3.45 -12.30 2.35
N LEU A 304 -3.15 -11.18 1.70
CA LEU A 304 -2.27 -11.05 0.54
C LEU A 304 -0.93 -10.45 0.99
N MET A 305 0.16 -11.16 0.71
CA MET A 305 1.50 -10.74 1.12
C MET A 305 2.52 -10.91 0.00
N ALA A 306 3.48 -10.00 -0.06
CA ALA A 306 4.58 -10.03 -1.00
C ALA A 306 5.76 -10.77 -0.37
N THR A 307 6.33 -11.77 -1.07
CA THR A 307 7.44 -12.55 -0.51
C THR A 307 8.74 -11.75 -0.36
N ASN A 308 8.89 -10.67 -1.11
CA ASN A 308 10.05 -9.78 -1.08
C ASN A 308 9.67 -8.40 -0.54
N ASP A 309 8.73 -8.35 0.40
CA ASP A 309 8.28 -7.12 1.04
C ASP A 309 9.24 -6.75 2.19
N ASP A 310 9.96 -5.64 2.03
CA ASP A 310 10.90 -5.13 3.04
C ASP A 310 10.25 -4.13 3.99
N LEU A 311 9.02 -3.69 3.69
CA LEU A 311 8.26 -2.77 4.52
C LEU A 311 7.39 -3.54 5.52
N VAL A 312 6.66 -4.54 5.02
CA VAL A 312 5.82 -5.46 5.79
C VAL A 312 6.20 -6.89 5.43
N PRO A 313 7.26 -7.45 6.04
CA PRO A 313 7.65 -8.83 5.78
C PRO A 313 6.49 -9.80 6.05
N PRO A 314 6.38 -10.94 5.33
CA PRO A 314 5.32 -11.91 5.53
C PRO A 314 5.13 -12.36 7.00
N ALA A 315 6.22 -12.42 7.77
CA ALA A 315 6.18 -12.72 9.21
C ALA A 315 5.30 -11.76 10.03
N GLN A 316 5.06 -10.53 9.56
CA GLN A 316 4.14 -9.59 10.20
C GLN A 316 2.68 -9.83 9.87
N SER A 317 2.39 -10.39 8.70
CA SER A 317 1.03 -10.57 8.18
C SER A 317 0.47 -11.96 8.49
N GLU A 318 1.31 -13.01 8.38
CA GLU A 318 0.92 -14.41 8.53
C GLU A 318 0.27 -14.78 9.88
N PRO A 319 0.71 -14.24 11.03
CA PRO A 319 0.16 -14.63 12.32
C PRO A 319 -1.34 -14.37 12.47
N LEU A 320 -1.91 -13.39 11.73
CA LEU A 320 -3.32 -13.02 11.84
C LEU A 320 -4.26 -14.22 11.70
N ASN A 321 -4.05 -15.08 10.71
CA ASN A 321 -4.93 -16.22 10.43
C ASN A 321 -5.02 -17.19 11.63
N LYS A 322 -4.02 -17.22 12.53
CA LYS A 322 -4.06 -18.04 13.76
C LYS A 322 -4.71 -17.32 14.95
N LEU A 323 -4.96 -16.02 14.84
CA LEU A 323 -5.45 -15.16 15.92
C LEU A 323 -6.94 -14.80 15.77
N ILE A 324 -7.53 -15.05 14.60
CA ILE A 324 -8.94 -14.82 14.30
C ILE A 324 -9.78 -16.10 14.51
N SER A 325 -11.10 -15.95 14.56
CA SER A 325 -12.04 -17.09 14.70
C SER A 325 -12.73 -17.47 13.39
N SER A 326 -12.34 -16.85 12.27
CA SER A 326 -12.88 -17.18 10.96
C SER A 326 -12.73 -18.66 10.64
N LYS A 327 -13.69 -19.20 9.88
CA LYS A 327 -13.66 -20.57 9.36
C LYS A 327 -13.30 -20.63 7.88
N ASP A 328 -13.19 -19.47 7.24
CA ASP A 328 -12.84 -19.33 5.83
C ASP A 328 -11.72 -18.31 5.72
N GLU A 329 -10.49 -18.81 5.73
CA GLU A 329 -9.30 -17.98 5.73
C GLU A 329 -8.30 -18.48 4.69
N LYS A 330 -7.76 -17.55 3.91
CA LYS A 330 -6.82 -17.86 2.83
C LYS A 330 -5.63 -16.92 2.90
N ILE A 331 -4.43 -17.47 2.72
CA ILE A 331 -3.20 -16.71 2.55
C ILE A 331 -2.74 -16.87 1.10
N ILE A 332 -2.45 -15.77 0.42
CA ILE A 332 -1.77 -15.78 -0.88
C ILE A 332 -0.43 -15.06 -0.73
N LYS A 333 0.66 -15.82 -0.92
CA LYS A 333 2.02 -15.27 -1.00
C LYS A 333 2.38 -15.08 -2.47
N PHE A 334 2.69 -13.86 -2.87
CA PHE A 334 3.02 -13.53 -4.26
C PHE A 334 4.45 -13.00 -4.38
N LYS A 335 5.17 -13.43 -5.43
CA LYS A 335 6.55 -13.00 -5.67
C LYS A 335 6.58 -11.56 -6.21
N ALA A 336 6.52 -10.61 -5.29
CA ALA A 336 6.62 -9.17 -5.51
C ALA A 336 7.22 -8.49 -4.27
N GLY A 337 7.53 -7.19 -4.37
CA GLY A 337 7.72 -6.33 -3.21
C GLY A 337 6.43 -5.58 -2.84
N HIS A 338 6.47 -4.76 -1.79
CA HIS A 338 5.29 -4.09 -1.19
C HIS A 338 4.33 -3.47 -2.20
N ILE A 339 4.83 -2.52 -3.01
CA ILE A 339 4.01 -1.81 -4.00
C ILE A 339 3.73 -2.70 -5.22
N GLY A 340 4.68 -3.55 -5.57
CA GLY A 340 4.55 -4.50 -6.68
C GLY A 340 3.42 -5.51 -6.48
N LEU A 341 3.01 -5.78 -5.24
CA LEU A 341 1.84 -6.60 -4.92
C LEU A 341 0.55 -5.95 -5.42
N ALA A 342 0.45 -4.62 -5.35
CA ALA A 342 -0.69 -3.86 -5.86
C ALA A 342 -0.59 -3.64 -7.36
N VAL A 343 0.46 -2.96 -7.83
CA VAL A 343 0.54 -2.43 -9.20
C VAL A 343 1.44 -3.22 -10.12
N GLY A 344 2.07 -4.30 -9.65
CA GLY A 344 2.95 -5.13 -10.49
C GLY A 344 2.19 -5.77 -11.64
N GLY A 345 2.75 -5.76 -12.86
CA GLY A 345 2.06 -6.25 -14.05
C GLY A 345 1.79 -7.75 -14.00
N LYS A 346 2.59 -8.52 -13.25
CA LYS A 346 2.30 -9.92 -12.95
C LYS A 346 1.15 -10.05 -11.94
N ALA A 347 1.12 -9.20 -10.90
CA ALA A 347 0.03 -9.20 -9.93
C ALA A 347 -1.31 -8.88 -10.63
N GLN A 348 -1.34 -7.88 -11.51
CA GLN A 348 -2.51 -7.52 -12.32
C GLN A 348 -3.02 -8.66 -13.22
N LYS A 349 -2.15 -9.56 -13.67
CA LYS A 349 -2.52 -10.68 -14.56
C LYS A 349 -2.83 -11.99 -13.84
N GLN A 350 -2.38 -12.15 -12.60
CA GLN A 350 -2.39 -13.43 -11.90
C GLN A 350 -3.05 -13.32 -10.53
N LEU A 351 -2.56 -12.39 -9.70
CA LEU A 351 -3.06 -12.21 -8.33
C LEU A 351 -4.47 -11.61 -8.30
N TRP A 352 -4.67 -10.46 -8.96
CA TRP A 352 -5.94 -9.74 -8.87
C TRP A 352 -7.14 -10.50 -9.45
N PRO A 353 -7.02 -11.26 -10.56
CA PRO A 353 -8.08 -12.17 -10.99
C PRO A 353 -8.46 -13.19 -9.90
N GLU A 354 -7.47 -13.82 -9.25
CA GLU A 354 -7.72 -14.79 -8.17
C GLU A 354 -8.41 -14.14 -6.95
N VAL A 355 -8.06 -12.89 -6.62
CA VAL A 355 -8.68 -12.13 -5.53
C VAL A 355 -10.13 -11.78 -5.86
N VAL A 356 -10.39 -11.36 -7.10
CA VAL A 356 -11.73 -11.05 -7.60
C VAL A 356 -12.61 -12.31 -7.55
N ASP A 357 -12.10 -13.45 -8.04
CA ASP A 357 -12.83 -14.72 -8.03
C ASP A 357 -13.13 -15.16 -6.60
N TRP A 358 -12.15 -15.06 -5.68
CA TRP A 358 -12.34 -15.38 -4.27
C TRP A 358 -13.47 -14.55 -3.64
N LEU A 359 -13.54 -13.26 -3.95
CA LEU A 359 -14.59 -12.38 -3.43
C LEU A 359 -15.94 -12.68 -4.07
N ALA A 360 -15.97 -12.95 -5.38
CA ALA A 360 -17.18 -13.24 -6.14
C ALA A 360 -17.89 -14.53 -5.67
N GLU A 361 -17.12 -15.53 -5.27
CA GLU A 361 -17.63 -16.76 -4.63
C GLU A 361 -18.34 -16.51 -3.30
N ARG A 362 -18.14 -15.33 -2.68
CA ARG A 362 -18.59 -14.97 -1.32
C ARG A 362 -19.52 -13.75 -1.31
N ASP A 363 -20.11 -13.40 -2.46
CA ASP A 363 -21.00 -12.23 -2.59
C ASP A 363 -22.38 -12.36 -1.95
#